data_AF-A0A7W1RA14-F1
#
_entry.id   AF-A0A7W1RA14-F1
#
_cell.length_a   1.000
_cell.length_b   1.000
_cell.length_c   1.000
_cell.angle_alpha   90.00
_cell.angle_beta   90.00
_cell.angle_gamma   90.00
#
_symmetry.space_group_name_H-M   'P 1'
#
loop_
_entity.id
_entity.type
_entity.pdbx_description
1 polymer ?
#
loop_
_entity_poly.entity_id
_entity_poly.type
_entity_poly.pdbx_seq_one_letter_code
_entity_poly.pdbx_strand_id
1 'polypeptide(L)'
;MMRLAKIVKSNSHVDYVGRVIDVLDTDAPPSGSDYGFAQFVSIPLDGEQEVIGVIYNSLLANPDYGNYGPRLSPAADLSVLSPDYLNEQGVLI
;
A
#
# COMPACT_ATOMS: atom_id res chain seq x y z
N MET A 1 -2.15 13.10 -13.66
CA MET A 1 -1.31 11.97 -13.21
C MET A 1 -2.11 11.14 -12.21
N MET A 2 -2.01 9.82 -12.29
CA MET A 2 -2.66 8.90 -11.34
C MET A 2 -1.81 8.78 -10.07
N ARG A 3 -2.43 8.77 -8.89
CA ARG A 3 -1.73 8.53 -7.62
C ARG A 3 -1.65 7.02 -7.40
N LEU A 4 -0.43 6.50 -7.24
CA LEU A 4 -0.20 5.07 -7.09
C LEU A 4 -0.20 4.61 -5.63
N ALA A 5 0.51 5.33 -4.77
CA ALA A 5 0.79 4.90 -3.41
C ALA A 5 0.98 6.10 -2.47
N LYS A 6 0.88 5.84 -1.17
CA LYS A 6 1.28 6.75 -0.08
C LYS A 6 2.58 6.24 0.52
N ILE A 7 3.60 7.09 0.66
CA ILE A 7 4.85 6.72 1.35
C ILE A 7 4.53 6.46 2.83
N VAL A 8 4.84 5.26 3.32
CA VAL A 8 4.59 4.84 4.70
C VAL A 8 5.87 4.58 5.50
N LYS A 9 7.00 4.40 4.82
CA LYS A 9 8.30 4.14 5.44
C LYS A 9 9.43 4.59 4.51
N SER A 10 10.56 4.97 5.08
CA SER A 10 11.84 5.09 4.38
C SER A 10 12.81 4.06 4.93
N ASN A 11 13.47 3.31 4.06
CA ASN A 11 14.60 2.46 4.42
C ASN A 11 15.92 3.25 4.34
N SER A 12 16.01 4.23 3.43
CA SER A 12 17.13 5.16 3.26
C SER A 12 16.70 6.42 2.51
N HIS A 13 17.62 7.37 2.27
CA HIS A 13 17.36 8.57 1.47
C HIS A 13 16.97 8.32 0.00
N VAL A 14 17.20 7.11 -0.53
CA VAL A 14 16.89 6.76 -1.93
C VAL A 14 15.93 5.57 -2.03
N ASP A 15 15.44 5.07 -0.89
CA ASP A 15 14.60 3.89 -0.80
C ASP A 15 13.41 4.14 0.12
N TYR A 16 12.25 4.25 -0.50
CA TYR A 16 10.98 4.54 0.12
C TYR A 16 10.00 3.41 -0.14
N VAL A 17 9.23 3.07 0.88
CA VAL A 17 8.16 2.07 0.79
C VAL A 17 6.83 2.82 0.70
N GLY A 18 6.12 2.60 -0.39
CA GLY A 18 4.77 3.07 -0.61
C GLY A 18 3.75 1.98 -0.32
N ARG A 19 2.65 2.31 0.37
CA ARG A 19 1.45 1.47 0.37
C ARG A 19 0.60 1.88 -0.83
N VAL A 20 0.31 0.93 -1.71
CA VAL A 20 -0.58 1.14 -2.87
C VAL A 20 -1.95 1.59 -2.39
N ILE A 21 -2.49 2.62 -3.05
CA ILE A 21 -3.82 3.17 -2.81
C ILE A 21 -4.87 2.10 -3.18
N ASP A 22 -5.82 1.86 -2.29
CA ASP A 22 -6.83 0.81 -2.50
C ASP A 22 -8.26 1.36 -2.59
N VAL A 23 -9.25 0.45 -2.66
CA VAL A 23 -10.68 0.76 -2.79
C VAL A 23 -11.25 1.59 -1.64
N LEU A 24 -10.55 1.67 -0.51
CA LEU A 24 -10.97 2.46 0.66
C LEU A 24 -10.46 3.88 0.55
N ASP A 25 -9.37 4.08 -0.19
CA ASP A 25 -8.79 5.39 -0.45
C ASP A 25 -9.50 6.09 -1.62
N THR A 26 -10.00 5.35 -2.61
CA THR A 26 -10.61 5.91 -3.83
C THR A 26 -11.49 4.90 -4.58
N ASP A 27 -12.48 5.40 -5.32
CA ASP A 27 -13.36 4.59 -6.18
C ASP A 27 -12.65 3.99 -7.41
N ALA A 28 -11.47 4.52 -7.78
CA ALA A 28 -10.69 4.10 -8.95
C ALA A 28 -9.23 3.80 -8.57
N PRO A 29 -8.96 2.72 -7.81
CA PRO A 29 -7.61 2.39 -7.38
C PRO A 29 -6.73 1.94 -8.56
N PRO A 30 -5.40 2.09 -8.45
CA PRO A 30 -4.46 1.58 -9.43
C PRO A 30 -4.60 0.05 -9.62
N SER A 31 -4.54 -0.38 -10.88
CA SER A 31 -4.44 -1.79 -11.24
C SER A 31 -3.02 -2.32 -11.05
N GLY A 32 -2.85 -3.63 -10.95
CA GLY A 32 -1.53 -4.26 -10.76
C GLY A 32 -0.51 -3.91 -11.86
N SER A 33 -0.96 -3.61 -13.08
CA SER A 33 -0.09 -3.17 -14.17
C SER A 33 0.46 -1.75 -14.00
N ASP A 34 -0.15 -0.94 -13.14
CA ASP A 34 0.25 0.46 -12.95
C ASP A 34 1.46 0.64 -12.03
N TYR A 35 1.82 -0.39 -11.26
CA TYR A 35 2.92 -0.37 -10.30
C TYR A 35 3.82 -1.62 -10.40
N GLY A 36 3.99 -2.14 -11.62
CA GLY A 36 4.85 -3.29 -11.88
C GLY A 36 6.34 -3.02 -11.64
N PHE A 37 7.12 -4.09 -11.59
CA PHE A 37 8.59 -3.99 -11.52
C PHE A 37 9.15 -3.17 -12.70
N ALA A 38 10.17 -2.36 -12.40
CA ALA A 38 10.82 -1.43 -13.32
C ALA A 38 9.94 -0.28 -13.85
N GLN A 39 8.74 -0.08 -13.29
CA GLN A 39 7.89 1.06 -13.63
C GLN A 39 8.48 2.36 -13.06
N PHE A 40 8.60 3.38 -13.90
CA PHE A 40 8.98 4.72 -13.46
C PHE A 40 7.84 5.38 -12.68
N VAL A 41 8.20 6.09 -11.61
CA VAL A 41 7.28 6.87 -10.78
C VAL A 41 7.84 8.26 -10.53
N SER A 42 6.97 9.24 -10.32
CA SER A 42 7.38 10.56 -9.82
C SER A 42 6.90 10.77 -8.38
N ILE A 43 7.80 11.32 -7.57
CA ILE A 43 7.52 11.74 -6.21
C ILE A 43 7.57 13.27 -6.20
N PRO A 44 6.43 13.96 -6.02
CA PRO A 44 6.41 15.41 -5.98
C PRO A 44 7.16 15.92 -4.73
N LEU A 45 7.98 16.95 -4.91
CA LEU A 45 8.60 17.72 -3.83
C LEU A 45 7.91 19.08 -3.70
N ASP A 46 8.32 19.89 -2.72
CA ASP A 46 7.83 21.26 -2.59
C ASP A 46 8.16 22.10 -3.83
N GLY A 47 7.16 22.84 -4.33
CA GLY A 47 7.26 23.63 -5.55
C GLY A 47 6.97 22.81 -6.82
N GLU A 48 7.75 23.04 -7.88
CA GLU A 48 7.60 22.40 -9.21
C GLU A 48 8.66 21.31 -9.46
N GLN A 49 9.26 20.77 -8.39
CA GLN A 49 10.29 19.74 -8.49
C GLN A 49 9.71 18.35 -8.25
N GLU A 50 10.26 17.36 -8.93
CA GLU A 50 9.92 15.96 -8.72
C GLU A 50 11.17 15.08 -8.71
N VAL A 51 11.12 14.01 -7.92
CA VAL A 51 12.12 12.94 -7.96
C VAL A 51 11.56 11.82 -8.81
N ILE A 52 12.32 11.38 -9.80
CA ILE A 52 11.98 10.20 -10.59
C ILE A 52 12.62 8.98 -9.95
N GLY A 53 11.77 8.00 -9.63
CA GLY A 53 12.15 6.71 -9.08
C GLY A 53 11.78 5.57 -10.00
N VAL A 54 12.16 4.36 -9.59
CA VAL A 54 11.76 3.12 -10.23
C VAL A 54 11.28 2.14 -9.18
N ILE A 55 10.14 1.49 -9.42
CA ILE A 55 9.66 0.40 -8.56
C ILE A 55 10.59 -0.79 -8.76
N TYR A 56 11.28 -1.21 -7.71
CA TYR A 56 12.24 -2.31 -7.78
C TYR A 56 11.81 -3.55 -6.98
N ASN A 57 10.71 -3.47 -6.22
CA ASN A 57 10.17 -4.58 -5.46
C ASN A 57 8.66 -4.38 -5.22
N SER A 58 7.97 -5.47 -4.85
CA SER A 58 6.60 -5.41 -4.35
C SER A 58 6.39 -6.50 -3.29
N LEU A 59 5.68 -6.21 -2.22
CA LEU A 59 5.44 -7.11 -1.10
C LEU A 59 3.96 -7.08 -0.71
N LEU A 60 3.38 -8.23 -0.42
CA LEU A 60 2.06 -8.31 0.19
C LEU A 60 2.21 -8.21 1.71
N ALA A 61 1.74 -7.12 2.30
CA ALA A 61 1.60 -6.98 3.74
C ALA A 61 0.27 -7.60 4.18
N ASN A 62 0.36 -8.65 5.00
CA ASN A 62 -0.82 -9.29 5.58
C ASN A 62 -0.63 -9.41 7.10
N PRO A 63 -1.25 -8.53 7.92
CA PRO A 63 -1.10 -8.55 9.37
C PRO A 63 -1.72 -9.78 10.05
N ASP A 64 -2.62 -10.48 9.35
CA ASP A 64 -3.20 -11.73 9.85
C ASP A 64 -2.23 -12.91 9.72
N TYR A 65 -1.22 -12.82 8.85
CA TYR A 65 -0.25 -13.89 8.67
C TYR A 65 0.70 -13.96 9.88
N GLY A 66 0.53 -15.00 10.72
CA GLY A 66 1.30 -15.19 11.95
C GLY A 66 0.54 -14.90 13.24
N ASN A 67 -0.73 -14.47 13.16
CA ASN A 67 -1.62 -14.41 14.32
C ASN A 67 -2.14 -15.83 14.67
N TYR A 68 -1.41 -16.53 15.54
CA TYR A 68 -1.78 -17.88 16.03
C TYR A 68 -2.69 -17.87 17.28
N GLY A 69 -3.08 -16.68 17.76
CA GLY A 69 -3.95 -16.53 18.93
C GLY A 69 -5.42 -16.84 18.60
N PRO A 70 -6.24 -17.20 19.61
CA PRO A 70 -7.68 -17.39 19.41
C PRO A 70 -8.32 -16.05 19.02
N ARG A 71 -8.99 -16.01 17.86
CA ARG A 71 -9.78 -14.85 17.44
C ARG A 71 -11.00 -14.75 18.36
N LEU A 72 -11.20 -13.58 18.97
CA LEU A 72 -12.37 -13.33 19.83
C LEU A 72 -13.68 -13.23 19.03
N SER A 73 -13.58 -12.94 17.73
CA SER A 73 -14.70 -12.84 16.80
C SER A 73 -14.46 -13.73 15.57
N PRO A 74 -15.47 -14.46 15.09
CA PRO A 74 -15.45 -15.14 13.79
C PRO A 74 -15.22 -14.15 12.63
N ALA A 75 -14.61 -14.61 11.53
CA ALA A 75 -14.26 -13.76 10.40
C ALA A 75 -15.47 -13.05 9.76
N ALA A 76 -16.64 -13.70 9.78
CA ALA A 76 -17.89 -13.11 9.28
C ALA A 76 -18.30 -11.86 10.10
N ASP A 77 -18.10 -11.88 11.41
CA ASP A 77 -18.51 -10.80 12.32
C ASP A 77 -17.52 -9.63 12.33
N LEU A 78 -16.26 -9.85 11.93
CA LEU A 78 -15.24 -8.80 11.83
C LEU A 78 -15.61 -7.73 10.78
N SER A 79 -16.28 -8.11 9.70
CA SER A 79 -16.75 -7.17 8.68
C SER A 79 -17.74 -6.13 9.21
N VAL A 80 -18.43 -6.46 10.32
CA VAL A 80 -19.42 -5.60 10.97
C VAL A 80 -18.82 -4.87 12.18
N LEU A 81 -17.99 -5.56 12.97
CA LEU A 81 -17.49 -5.06 14.25
C LEU A 81 -16.15 -4.32 14.15
N SER A 82 -15.34 -4.63 13.14
CA SER A 82 -14.00 -4.03 12.96
C SER A 82 -13.63 -3.97 11.47
N PRO A 83 -14.35 -3.17 10.67
CA PRO A 83 -14.12 -3.11 9.22
C PRO A 83 -12.69 -2.71 8.86
N ASP A 84 -12.11 -1.79 9.63
CA ASP A 84 -10.74 -1.29 9.44
C ASP A 84 -9.67 -2.38 9.61
N TYR A 85 -9.96 -3.43 10.38
CA TYR A 85 -9.03 -4.53 10.64
C TYR A 85 -8.84 -5.43 9.41
N LEU A 86 -9.90 -5.65 8.62
CA LEU A 86 -9.80 -6.37 7.34
C LEU A 86 -8.99 -5.61 6.29
N ASN A 87 -8.90 -4.29 6.48
CA ASN A 87 -8.35 -3.33 5.53
C ASN A 87 -6.87 -3.00 5.77
N GLU A 88 -6.24 -3.64 6.76
CA GLU A 88 -4.80 -3.50 7.00
C GLU A 88 -3.94 -4.35 6.03
N GLN A 89 -4.56 -5.29 5.30
CA GLN A 89 -3.88 -5.97 4.19
C GLN A 89 -3.62 -4.99 3.04
N GLY A 90 -2.43 -5.03 2.46
CA GLY A 90 -2.09 -4.11 1.37
C GLY A 90 -0.84 -4.52 0.60
N VAL A 91 -0.70 -3.96 -0.61
CA VAL A 91 0.52 -4.09 -1.40
C VAL A 91 1.47 -2.95 -1.05
N LEU A 92 2.71 -3.32 -0.77
CA LEU A 92 3.83 -2.39 -0.60
C LEU A 92 4.68 -2.43 -1.86
N ILE A 93 5.12 -1.27 -2.32
CA ILE A 93 6.05 -1.07 -3.44
C ILE A 93 7.24 -0.22 -3.00
#